data_AF-D8G5Z7-F1
#
_entry.id   AF-D8G5Z7-F1
#
_cell.length_a   1.000
_cell.length_b   1.000
_cell.length_c   1.000
_cell.angle_alpha   90.00
_cell.angle_beta   90.00
_cell.angle_gamma   90.00
#
_symmetry.space_group_name_H-M   'P 1'
#
loop_
_entity.id
_entity.type
_entity.pdbx_description
1 polymer ?
#
loop_
_entity_poly.entity_id
_entity_poly.type
_entity_poly.pdbx_seq_one_letter_code
_entity_poly.pdbx_strand_id
1 'polypeptide(L)'
;MLRQSEEQLVQSHAQILDSQKEASQLELTLYQTEVEVKRSQSQFYMNFREFKRLKSQLHQTQEELQQSQLQLHQTQEELQQSQLQLHQTQGEFQAQQHWIHEKLEKTLFQQGIAGQTNEQRQTHYRVLVWEGWYAYHKGELSKMQECLQESLKFTSLSPSETINNWLENFAIFSLEKDEIFDSYYLTESEEWKQLIRRLIVKPNGFVKKMISLN
;
A
#
# COMPACT_ATOMS: atom_id res chain seq x y z
N MET A 1 49.50 38.10 -95.31
CA MET A 1 48.36 38.91 -94.85
C MET A 1 47.04 38.16 -94.97
N LEU A 2 46.63 37.66 -96.13
CA LEU A 2 45.37 36.89 -96.29
C LEU A 2 45.24 35.68 -95.36
N ARG A 3 46.25 34.81 -95.32
CA ARG A 3 46.25 33.59 -94.49
C ARG A 3 46.08 33.85 -92.98
N GLN A 4 46.66 34.96 -92.51
CA GLN A 4 46.63 35.37 -91.10
C GLN A 4 45.25 35.94 -90.72
N SER A 5 44.59 36.62 -91.67
CA SER A 5 43.21 37.09 -91.52
C SER A 5 42.21 35.93 -91.49
N GLU A 6 42.43 34.88 -92.27
CA GLU A 6 41.60 33.67 -92.28
C GLU A 6 41.74 32.89 -90.96
N GLU A 7 42.97 32.72 -90.46
CA GLU A 7 43.20 32.10 -89.15
C GLU A 7 42.54 32.88 -88.01
N GLN A 8 42.60 34.22 -88.03
CA GLN A 8 41.91 35.07 -87.05
C GLN A 8 40.38 34.93 -87.12
N LEU A 9 39.80 34.83 -88.32
CA LEU A 9 38.37 34.60 -88.49
C LEU A 9 37.94 33.23 -87.97
N VAL A 10 38.70 32.17 -88.25
CA VAL A 10 38.42 30.82 -87.74
C VAL A 10 38.52 30.79 -86.21
N GLN A 11 39.53 31.44 -85.64
CA GLN A 11 39.70 31.53 -84.19
C GLN A 11 38.58 32.33 -83.52
N SER A 12 38.16 33.46 -84.12
CA SER A 12 37.04 34.25 -83.64
C SER A 12 35.73 33.45 -83.71
N HIS A 13 35.49 32.72 -84.80
CA HIS A 13 34.31 31.87 -84.93
C HIS A 13 34.30 30.74 -83.88
N ALA A 14 35.44 30.11 -83.61
CA ALA A 14 35.54 29.09 -82.56
C ALA A 14 35.22 29.67 -81.16
N GLN A 15 35.76 30.85 -80.84
CA GLN A 15 35.46 31.55 -79.57
C GLN A 15 33.98 31.92 -79.41
N ILE A 16 33.32 32.35 -80.50
CA ILE A 16 31.88 32.65 -80.48
C ILE A 16 31.08 31.38 -80.19
N LEU A 17 31.46 30.26 -80.82
CA LEU A 17 30.75 28.99 -80.70
C LEU A 17 30.91 28.38 -79.30
N ASP A 18 32.08 28.53 -78.68
CA ASP A 18 32.31 28.16 -77.28
C ASP A 18 31.53 29.07 -76.31
N SER A 19 31.54 30.38 -76.54
CA SER A 19 30.74 31.34 -75.75
C SER A 19 29.24 31.05 -75.83
N GLN A 20 28.73 30.63 -76.99
CA GLN A 20 27.33 30.22 -77.15
C GLN A 20 26.98 28.94 -76.36
N LYS A 21 27.90 27.97 -76.32
CA LYS A 21 27.74 26.76 -75.50
C LYS A 21 27.73 27.11 -74.02
N GLU A 22 28.63 27.97 -73.57
CA GLU A 22 28.69 28.45 -72.18
C GLU A 22 27.40 29.19 -71.80
N ALA A 23 26.91 30.08 -72.66
CA ALA A 23 25.64 30.79 -72.44
C ALA A 23 24.45 29.83 -72.31
N SER A 24 24.38 28.81 -73.17
CA SER A 24 23.32 27.79 -73.11
C SER A 24 23.39 26.96 -71.83
N GLN A 25 24.60 26.64 -71.34
CA GLN A 25 24.79 25.96 -70.05
C GLN A 25 24.36 26.85 -68.88
N LEU A 26 24.75 28.13 -68.90
CA LEU A 26 24.38 29.08 -67.86
C LEU A 26 22.85 29.25 -67.78
N GLU A 27 22.16 29.33 -68.91
CA GLU A 27 20.70 29.42 -68.97
C GLU A 27 20.03 28.19 -68.35
N LEU A 28 20.55 26.99 -68.64
CA LEU A 28 20.08 25.74 -68.02
C LEU A 28 20.30 25.74 -66.49
N THR A 29 21.47 26.19 -66.02
CA THR A 29 21.77 26.25 -64.59
C THR A 29 20.93 27.29 -63.86
N LEU A 30 20.65 28.44 -64.48
CA LEU A 30 19.72 29.45 -63.96
C LEU A 30 18.32 28.86 -63.77
N TYR A 31 17.81 28.16 -64.79
CA TYR A 31 16.51 27.50 -64.70
C TYR A 31 16.47 26.46 -63.56
N GLN A 32 17.51 25.65 -63.41
CA GLN A 32 17.60 24.65 -62.33
C GLN A 32 17.63 25.29 -60.94
N THR A 33 18.46 26.32 -60.74
CA THR A 33 18.55 27.04 -59.47
C THR A 33 17.24 27.75 -59.11
N GLU A 34 16.52 28.32 -60.08
CA GLU A 34 15.18 28.87 -59.85
C GLU A 34 14.19 27.82 -59.33
N VAL A 35 14.22 26.61 -59.91
CA VAL A 35 13.38 25.49 -59.45
C VAL A 35 13.76 25.07 -58.04
N GLU A 36 15.06 24.96 -57.73
CA GLU A 36 15.54 24.61 -56.40
C GLU A 36 15.19 25.67 -55.34
N VAL A 37 15.26 26.96 -55.69
CA VAL A 37 14.84 28.05 -54.81
C VAL A 37 13.34 27.97 -54.52
N LYS A 38 12.50 27.76 -55.53
CA LYS A 38 11.04 27.59 -55.34
C LYS A 38 10.73 26.37 -54.47
N ARG A 39 11.46 25.28 -54.65
CA ARG A 39 11.33 24.06 -53.83
C ARG A 39 11.72 24.33 -52.37
N SER A 40 12.83 25.03 -52.16
CA SER A 40 13.33 25.38 -50.82
C SER A 40 12.39 26.35 -50.09
N GLN A 41 11.80 27.32 -50.80
CA GLN A 41 10.77 28.20 -50.24
C GLN A 41 9.55 27.41 -49.79
N SER A 42 9.07 26.47 -50.61
CA SER A 42 7.93 25.62 -50.25
C SER A 42 8.22 24.78 -49.01
N GLN A 43 9.43 24.21 -48.90
CA GLN A 43 9.87 23.47 -47.72
C GLN A 43 9.95 24.35 -46.47
N PHE A 44 10.47 25.57 -46.60
CA PHE A 44 10.52 26.52 -45.49
C PHE A 44 9.12 26.82 -44.94
N TYR A 45 8.14 27.09 -45.81
CA TYR A 45 6.76 27.33 -45.39
C TYR A 45 6.13 26.13 -44.68
N MET A 46 6.41 24.91 -45.14
CA MET A 46 5.95 23.69 -44.48
C MET A 46 6.56 23.54 -43.09
N ASN A 47 7.89 23.66 -42.98
CA ASN A 47 8.60 23.57 -41.70
C ASN A 47 8.14 24.65 -40.72
N PHE A 48 7.90 25.87 -41.20
CA PHE A 48 7.40 26.96 -40.38
C PHE A 48 5.99 26.68 -39.83
N ARG A 49 5.12 26.06 -40.64
CA ARG A 49 3.79 25.61 -40.19
C ARG A 49 3.92 24.52 -39.12
N GLU A 50 4.78 23.54 -39.34
CA GLU A 50 5.02 22.46 -38.37
C GLU A 50 5.59 23.00 -37.06
N PHE A 51 6.55 23.92 -37.12
CA PHE A 51 7.09 24.59 -35.94
C PHE A 51 6.00 25.29 -35.12
N LYS A 52 5.10 26.03 -35.77
CA LYS A 52 3.95 26.67 -35.09
C LYS A 52 3.04 25.66 -34.42
N ARG A 53 2.77 24.53 -35.10
CA ARG A 53 1.95 23.45 -34.54
C ARG A 53 2.62 22.83 -33.32
N LEU A 54 3.90 22.50 -33.40
CA LEU A 54 4.66 21.92 -32.29
C LEU A 54 4.71 22.86 -31.09
N LYS A 55 4.89 24.17 -31.32
CA LYS A 55 4.84 25.17 -30.25
C LYS A 55 3.49 25.17 -29.51
N SER A 56 2.39 25.08 -30.25
CA SER A 56 1.06 25.00 -29.65
C SER A 56 0.86 23.72 -28.84
N GLN A 57 1.33 22.57 -29.37
CA GLN A 57 1.25 21.29 -28.67
C GLN A 57 2.08 21.28 -27.39
N LEU A 58 3.26 21.91 -27.41
CA LEU A 58 4.09 22.06 -26.22
C LEU A 58 3.38 22.86 -25.12
N HIS A 59 2.73 23.98 -25.48
CA HIS A 59 1.94 24.76 -24.52
C HIS A 59 0.80 23.95 -23.93
N GLN A 60 0.03 23.24 -24.77
CA GLN A 60 -1.06 22.38 -24.30
C GLN A 60 -0.55 21.31 -23.33
N THR A 61 0.55 20.63 -23.67
CA THR A 61 1.16 19.61 -22.80
C THR A 61 1.60 20.20 -21.46
N GLN A 62 2.10 21.44 -21.48
CA GLN A 62 2.54 22.14 -20.27
C GLN A 62 1.36 22.52 -19.37
N GLU A 63 0.23 22.94 -19.94
CA GLU A 63 -1.01 23.18 -19.20
C GLU A 63 -1.57 21.88 -18.60
N GLU A 64 -1.60 20.79 -19.37
CA GLU A 64 -2.03 19.47 -18.89
C GLU A 64 -1.13 18.97 -17.74
N LEU A 65 0.19 19.18 -17.84
CA LEU A 65 1.14 18.83 -16.78
C LEU A 65 0.87 19.64 -15.49
N GLN A 66 0.59 20.94 -15.60
CA GLN A 66 0.24 21.77 -14.45
C GLN A 66 -1.05 21.31 -13.78
N GLN A 67 -2.06 20.95 -14.58
CA GLN A 67 -3.33 20.42 -14.05
C GLN A 67 -3.12 19.09 -13.32
N SER A 68 -2.30 18.19 -13.89
CA SER A 68 -1.97 16.92 -13.23
C SER A 68 -1.21 17.13 -11.91
N GLN A 69 -0.29 18.09 -11.85
CA GLN A 69 0.41 18.45 -10.61
C GLN A 69 -0.54 18.96 -9.52
N LEU A 70 -1.51 19.80 -9.88
CA LEU A 70 -2.52 20.30 -8.94
C LEU A 70 -3.40 19.16 -8.40
N GLN A 71 -3.86 18.26 -9.27
CA GLN A 71 -4.64 17.09 -8.87
C GLN A 71 -3.87 16.15 -7.94
N LEU A 72 -2.58 15.93 -8.23
CA LEU A 72 -1.71 15.13 -7.37
C LEU A 72 -1.63 15.73 -5.97
N HIS A 73 -1.44 17.05 -5.88
CA HIS A 73 -1.35 17.73 -4.60
C HIS A 73 -2.65 17.62 -3.80
N GLN A 74 -3.79 17.84 -4.44
CA GLN A 74 -5.10 17.70 -3.79
C GLN A 74 -5.33 16.27 -3.28
N THR A 75 -5.01 15.25 -4.09
CA THR A 75 -5.14 13.85 -3.69
C THR A 75 -4.23 13.53 -2.49
N GLN A 76 -3.05 14.14 -2.42
CA GLN A 76 -2.13 13.95 -1.31
C GLN A 76 -2.64 14.59 -0.02
N GLU A 77 -3.28 15.76 -0.09
CA GLU A 77 -3.96 16.38 1.06
C GLU A 77 -5.13 15.53 1.55
N GLU A 78 -5.97 15.03 0.64
CA GLU A 78 -7.09 14.15 0.98
C GLU A 78 -6.62 12.85 1.65
N LEU A 79 -5.51 12.26 1.17
CA LEU A 79 -4.90 11.09 1.80
C LEU A 79 -4.42 11.39 3.22
N GLN A 80 -3.75 12.53 3.44
CA GLN A 80 -3.32 12.95 4.77
C GLN A 80 -4.50 13.12 5.72
N GLN A 81 -5.60 13.73 5.25
CA GLN A 81 -6.82 13.88 6.06
C GLN A 81 -7.42 12.53 6.43
N SER A 82 -7.51 11.60 5.48
CA SER A 82 -8.00 10.24 5.75
C SER A 82 -7.12 9.49 6.77
N GLN A 83 -5.79 9.63 6.67
CA GLN A 83 -4.86 9.03 7.63
C GLN A 83 -5.05 9.58 9.05
N LEU A 84 -5.23 10.90 9.18
CA LEU A 84 -5.51 11.55 10.48
C LEU A 84 -6.83 11.05 11.07
N GLN A 85 -7.88 10.96 10.25
CA GLN A 85 -9.19 10.47 10.68
C GLN A 85 -9.13 9.01 11.16
N LEU A 86 -8.34 8.17 10.48
CA LEU A 86 -8.13 6.78 10.88
C LEU A 86 -7.42 6.70 12.25
N HIS A 87 -6.38 7.50 12.47
CA HIS A 87 -5.68 7.55 13.76
C HIS A 87 -6.59 8.03 14.88
N GLN A 88 -7.42 9.04 14.60
CA GLN A 88 -8.40 9.53 15.58
C GLN A 88 -9.40 8.43 15.94
N THR A 89 -9.99 7.78 14.94
CA THR A 89 -10.96 6.70 15.15
C THR A 89 -10.34 5.52 15.92
N GLN A 90 -9.08 5.20 15.62
CA GLN A 90 -8.34 4.17 16.35
C GLN A 90 -8.12 4.55 17.83
N GLY A 91 -7.80 5.81 18.11
CA GLY A 91 -7.70 6.34 19.47
C GLY A 91 -9.04 6.30 20.22
N GLU A 92 -10.14 6.67 19.56
CA GLU A 92 -11.49 6.57 20.12
C GLU A 92 -11.87 5.13 20.45
N PHE A 93 -11.57 4.19 19.56
CA PHE A 93 -11.80 2.76 19.81
C PHE A 93 -10.99 2.26 21.02
N GLN A 94 -9.71 2.61 21.12
CA GLN A 94 -8.87 2.25 22.26
C GLN A 94 -9.40 2.83 23.58
N ALA A 95 -9.83 4.10 23.56
CA ALA A 95 -10.43 4.75 24.72
C ALA A 95 -11.73 4.06 25.14
N GLN A 96 -12.56 3.66 24.17
CA GLN A 96 -13.79 2.91 24.44
C GLN A 96 -13.50 1.52 25.00
N GLN A 97 -12.50 0.80 24.48
CA GLN A 97 -12.06 -0.49 25.04
C GLN A 97 -11.61 -0.35 26.49
N HIS A 98 -10.76 0.64 26.78
CA HIS A 98 -10.33 0.92 28.15
C HIS A 98 -11.51 1.26 29.05
N TRP A 99 -12.46 2.07 28.57
CA TRP A 99 -13.66 2.41 29.32
C TRP A 99 -14.52 1.18 29.64
N ILE A 100 -14.71 0.27 28.68
CA ILE A 100 -15.43 -0.99 28.90
C ILE A 100 -14.72 -1.82 29.98
N HIS A 101 -13.39 -1.97 29.87
CA HIS A 101 -12.59 -2.72 30.83
C HIS A 101 -12.72 -2.15 32.25
N GLU A 102 -12.48 -0.84 32.42
CA GLU A 102 -12.61 -0.16 33.71
C GLU A 102 -14.04 -0.26 34.27
N LYS A 103 -15.05 -0.16 33.41
CA LYS A 103 -16.46 -0.27 33.81
C LYS A 103 -16.80 -1.69 34.29
N LEU A 104 -16.25 -2.71 33.63
CA LEU A 104 -16.36 -4.10 34.06
C LEU A 104 -15.71 -4.26 35.44
N GLU A 105 -14.44 -3.90 35.61
CA GLU A 105 -13.73 -4.02 36.89
C GLU A 105 -14.48 -3.35 38.05
N LYS A 106 -14.97 -2.12 37.84
CA LYS A 106 -15.77 -1.39 38.83
C LYS A 106 -17.06 -2.12 39.19
N THR A 107 -17.76 -2.66 38.20
CA THR A 107 -19.00 -3.42 38.41
C THR A 107 -18.72 -4.68 39.23
N LEU A 108 -17.61 -5.36 38.93
CA LEU A 108 -17.19 -6.59 39.57
C LEU A 108 -16.74 -6.35 41.02
N PHE A 109 -16.08 -5.22 41.30
CA PHE A 109 -15.74 -4.80 42.65
C PHE A 109 -16.98 -4.47 43.50
N GLN A 110 -17.94 -3.73 42.95
CA GLN A 110 -19.20 -3.41 43.64
C GLN A 110 -20.01 -4.67 43.96
N GLN A 111 -20.00 -5.63 43.04
CA GLN A 111 -20.66 -6.93 43.17
C GLN A 111 -19.94 -7.87 44.16
N GLY A 112 -18.61 -7.80 44.25
CA GLY A 112 -17.81 -8.55 45.23
C GLY A 112 -18.10 -8.16 46.68
N ILE A 113 -18.56 -6.92 46.92
CA ILE A 113 -19.02 -6.46 48.24
C ILE A 113 -20.40 -7.03 48.60
N ALA A 114 -21.23 -7.41 47.61
CA ALA A 114 -22.60 -7.88 47.81
C ALA A 114 -22.77 -9.42 47.82
N GLY A 115 -21.70 -10.18 47.61
CA GLY A 115 -21.72 -11.64 47.67
C GLY A 115 -21.33 -12.29 46.34
N GLN A 116 -20.27 -13.09 46.38
CA GLN A 116 -19.77 -13.83 45.21
C GLN A 116 -20.82 -14.84 44.72
N THR A 117 -21.60 -14.45 43.71
CA THR A 117 -22.48 -15.38 43.01
C THR A 117 -21.72 -16.07 41.87
N ASN A 118 -22.09 -17.31 41.57
CA ASN A 118 -21.44 -18.13 40.55
C ASN A 118 -21.43 -17.46 39.15
N GLU A 119 -22.44 -16.65 38.83
CA GLU A 119 -22.57 -15.91 37.58
C GLU A 119 -21.44 -14.91 37.31
N GLN A 120 -20.87 -14.29 38.34
CA GLN A 120 -19.83 -13.27 38.15
C GLN A 120 -18.49 -13.88 37.76
N ARG A 121 -18.16 -15.04 38.35
CA ARG A 121 -16.97 -15.80 37.96
C ARG A 121 -17.08 -16.30 36.53
N GLN A 122 -18.28 -16.72 36.13
CA GLN A 122 -18.53 -17.16 34.76
C GLN A 122 -18.41 -16.02 33.74
N THR A 123 -18.90 -14.81 34.07
CA THR A 123 -18.73 -13.65 33.18
C THR A 123 -17.28 -13.24 33.03
N HIS A 124 -16.49 -13.18 34.12
CA HIS A 124 -15.05 -12.89 34.03
C HIS A 124 -14.29 -13.93 33.21
N TYR A 125 -14.60 -15.21 33.45
CA TYR A 125 -14.02 -16.30 32.69
C TYR A 125 -14.28 -16.11 31.18
N ARG A 126 -15.52 -15.83 30.79
CA ARG A 126 -15.88 -15.62 29.37
C ARG A 126 -15.16 -14.43 28.73
N VAL A 127 -15.02 -13.30 29.45
CA VAL A 127 -14.30 -12.12 28.94
C VAL A 127 -12.82 -12.45 28.72
N LEU A 128 -12.16 -13.10 29.67
CA LEU A 128 -10.74 -13.46 29.57
C LEU A 128 -10.47 -14.47 28.46
N VAL A 129 -11.40 -15.40 28.21
CA VAL A 129 -11.31 -16.33 27.06
C VAL A 129 -11.46 -15.59 25.74
N TRP A 130 -12.37 -14.62 25.65
CA TRP A 130 -12.52 -13.79 24.46
C TRP A 130 -11.29 -12.89 24.20
N GLU A 131 -10.74 -12.25 25.24
CA GLU A 131 -9.51 -11.46 25.14
C GLU A 131 -8.32 -12.33 24.71
N GLY A 132 -8.23 -13.56 25.23
CA GLY A 132 -7.25 -14.55 24.81
C GLY A 132 -7.36 -14.87 23.32
N TRP A 133 -8.57 -15.12 22.82
CA TRP A 133 -8.81 -15.36 21.39
C TRP A 133 -8.44 -14.16 20.52
N TYR A 134 -8.81 -12.95 20.95
CA TYR A 134 -8.51 -11.74 20.21
C TYR A 134 -6.99 -11.46 20.12
N ALA A 135 -6.27 -11.69 21.22
CA ALA A 135 -4.80 -11.62 21.24
C ALA A 135 -4.15 -12.67 20.33
N TYR A 136 -4.67 -13.89 20.34
CA TYR A 136 -4.26 -14.95 19.41
C TYR A 136 -4.44 -14.53 17.94
N HIS A 137 -5.61 -14.00 17.59
CA HIS A 137 -5.91 -13.51 16.24
C HIS A 137 -4.93 -12.41 15.78
N LYS A 138 -4.50 -11.54 16.70
CA LYS A 138 -3.48 -10.51 16.43
C LYS A 138 -2.03 -11.04 16.36
N GLY A 139 -1.80 -12.32 16.65
CA GLY A 139 -0.47 -12.91 16.76
C GLY A 139 0.25 -12.62 18.07
N GLU A 140 -0.42 -12.04 19.06
CA GLU A 140 0.14 -11.69 20.37
C GLU A 140 0.04 -12.88 21.36
N LEU A 141 0.78 -13.95 21.09
CA LEU A 141 0.68 -15.22 21.82
C LEU A 141 0.98 -15.10 23.32
N SER A 142 1.88 -14.21 23.72
CA SER A 142 2.17 -13.94 25.13
C SER A 142 0.97 -13.32 25.84
N LYS A 143 0.26 -12.39 25.18
CA LYS A 143 -0.93 -11.75 25.77
C LYS A 143 -2.09 -12.72 25.86
N MET A 144 -2.27 -13.58 24.84
CA MET A 144 -3.20 -14.70 24.88
C MET A 144 -2.92 -15.59 26.11
N GLN A 145 -1.67 -15.98 26.32
CA GLN A 145 -1.27 -16.84 27.44
C GLN A 145 -1.62 -16.23 28.80
N GLU A 146 -1.36 -14.93 28.98
CA GLU A 146 -1.73 -14.19 30.20
C GLU A 146 -3.23 -14.26 30.45
N CYS A 147 -4.06 -13.87 29.47
CA CYS A 147 -5.51 -13.85 29.59
C CYS A 147 -6.08 -15.24 29.91
N LEU A 148 -5.61 -16.29 29.22
CA LEU A 148 -6.04 -17.65 29.50
C LEU A 148 -5.58 -18.13 30.88
N GLN A 149 -4.36 -17.79 31.32
CA GLN A 149 -3.89 -18.12 32.66
C GLN A 149 -4.67 -17.41 33.76
N GLU A 150 -5.08 -16.16 33.53
CA GLU A 150 -5.95 -15.43 34.46
C GLU A 150 -7.35 -16.03 34.53
N SER A 151 -7.87 -16.53 33.41
CA SER A 151 -9.19 -17.18 33.36
C SER A 151 -9.29 -18.40 34.28
N LEU A 152 -8.15 -19.07 34.56
CA LEU A 152 -8.07 -20.21 35.46
C LEU A 152 -8.44 -19.89 36.91
N LYS A 153 -8.34 -18.62 37.34
CA LYS A 153 -8.76 -18.17 38.68
C LYS A 153 -10.28 -18.22 38.86
N PHE A 154 -11.03 -18.28 37.75
CA PHE A 154 -12.48 -18.15 37.72
C PHE A 154 -13.20 -19.42 37.24
N THR A 155 -12.48 -20.36 36.65
CA THR A 155 -13.03 -21.64 36.18
C THR A 155 -13.21 -22.63 37.34
N SER A 156 -14.35 -23.33 37.35
CA SER A 156 -14.60 -24.51 38.20
C SER A 156 -14.48 -25.82 37.42
N LEU A 157 -14.12 -25.76 36.14
CA LEU A 157 -13.98 -26.90 35.23
C LEU A 157 -12.68 -27.64 35.51
N SER A 158 -12.63 -28.93 35.19
CA SER A 158 -11.38 -29.68 35.23
C SER A 158 -10.37 -29.13 34.20
N PRO A 159 -9.07 -29.43 34.34
CA PRO A 159 -8.05 -28.97 33.39
C PRO A 159 -8.38 -29.35 31.93
N SER A 160 -8.84 -30.57 31.68
CA SER A 160 -9.23 -31.01 30.33
C SER A 160 -10.49 -30.34 29.81
N GLU A 161 -11.49 -30.11 30.67
CA GLU A 161 -12.72 -29.39 30.29
C GLU A 161 -12.44 -27.92 30.01
N THR A 162 -11.53 -27.30 30.77
CA THR A 162 -11.12 -25.90 30.57
C THR A 162 -10.42 -25.73 29.22
N ILE A 163 -9.49 -26.64 28.88
CA ILE A 163 -8.78 -26.60 27.60
C ILE A 163 -9.75 -26.77 26.43
N ASN A 164 -10.66 -27.75 26.51
CA ASN A 164 -11.68 -27.95 25.48
C ASN A 164 -12.59 -26.73 25.37
N ASN A 165 -13.00 -26.15 26.49
CA ASN A 165 -13.85 -24.97 26.50
C ASN A 165 -13.16 -23.76 25.84
N TRP A 166 -11.87 -23.54 26.05
CA TRP A 166 -11.12 -22.51 25.32
C TRP A 166 -11.13 -22.74 23.82
N LEU A 167 -10.80 -23.96 23.37
CA LEU A 167 -10.76 -24.31 21.95
C LEU A 167 -12.13 -24.20 21.27
N GLU A 168 -13.19 -24.63 21.95
CA GLU A 168 -14.58 -24.49 21.47
C GLU A 168 -14.98 -23.03 21.33
N ASN A 169 -14.69 -22.20 22.34
CA ASN A 169 -14.99 -20.77 22.26
C ASN A 169 -14.19 -20.07 21.17
N PHE A 170 -12.90 -20.42 21.00
CA PHE A 170 -12.06 -19.85 19.93
C PHE A 170 -12.61 -20.22 18.55
N ALA A 171 -13.09 -21.46 18.36
CA ALA A 171 -13.74 -21.88 17.12
C ALA A 171 -15.06 -21.15 16.87
N ILE A 172 -15.89 -20.94 17.92
CA ILE A 172 -17.14 -20.17 17.83
C ILE A 172 -16.87 -18.71 17.46
N PHE A 173 -15.92 -18.05 18.13
CA PHE A 173 -15.59 -16.65 17.85
C PHE A 173 -15.01 -16.46 16.45
N SER A 174 -14.22 -17.42 15.98
CA SER A 174 -13.70 -17.43 14.61
C SER A 174 -14.82 -17.55 13.58
N LEU A 175 -15.80 -18.42 13.82
CA LEU A 175 -16.97 -18.59 12.95
C LEU A 175 -17.85 -17.32 12.89
N GLU A 176 -18.03 -16.63 14.03
CA GLU A 176 -18.78 -15.37 14.10
C GLU A 176 -18.12 -14.22 13.31
N LYS A 177 -16.82 -14.34 13.02
CA LYS A 177 -16.03 -13.33 12.29
C LYS A 177 -15.69 -13.75 10.86
N ASP A 178 -16.17 -14.91 10.41
CA ASP A 178 -15.87 -15.51 9.10
C ASP A 178 -14.37 -15.79 8.89
N GLU A 179 -13.67 -16.16 9.97
CA GLU A 179 -12.24 -16.40 9.99
C GLU A 179 -11.91 -17.88 10.27
N ILE A 180 -10.74 -18.34 9.82
CA ILE A 180 -10.26 -19.70 10.03
C ILE A 180 -9.49 -19.79 11.35
N PHE A 181 -9.99 -20.58 12.29
CA PHE A 181 -9.26 -20.91 13.52
C PHE A 181 -8.28 -22.05 13.28
N ASP A 182 -6.99 -21.73 13.21
CA ASP A 182 -5.93 -22.74 13.11
C ASP A 182 -5.58 -23.31 14.50
N SER A 183 -6.30 -24.36 14.90
CA SER A 183 -6.05 -25.05 16.15
C SER A 183 -4.67 -25.73 16.19
N TYR A 184 -4.12 -26.13 15.04
CA TYR A 184 -2.81 -26.77 14.96
C TYR A 184 -1.71 -25.75 15.29
N TYR A 185 -1.75 -24.57 14.66
CA TYR A 185 -0.83 -23.47 14.93
C TYR A 185 -0.84 -23.07 16.42
N LEU A 186 -2.03 -22.93 17.02
CA LEU A 186 -2.16 -22.64 18.45
C LEU A 186 -1.51 -23.72 19.31
N THR A 187 -1.83 -24.99 19.07
CA THR A 187 -1.33 -26.10 19.92
C THR A 187 0.17 -26.35 19.80
N GLU A 188 0.77 -25.94 18.68
CA GLU A 188 2.21 -26.01 18.47
C GLU A 188 3.00 -24.83 19.04
N SER A 189 2.34 -23.74 19.43
CA SER A 189 3.00 -22.58 20.07
C SER A 189 3.61 -22.93 21.43
N GLU A 190 4.74 -22.28 21.75
CA GLU A 190 5.44 -22.52 23.02
C GLU A 190 4.65 -21.96 24.20
N GLU A 191 3.97 -20.83 24.01
CA GLU A 191 3.08 -20.17 24.98
C GLU A 191 1.93 -21.11 25.38
N TRP A 192 1.31 -21.78 24.41
CA TRP A 192 0.29 -22.79 24.66
C TRP A 192 0.86 -24.01 25.37
N LYS A 193 1.98 -24.56 24.88
CA LYS A 193 2.64 -25.72 25.52
C LYS A 193 3.00 -25.43 26.98
N GLN A 194 3.47 -24.24 27.31
CA GLN A 194 3.74 -23.81 28.68
C GLN A 194 2.47 -23.69 29.52
N LEU A 195 1.40 -23.11 28.97
CA LEU A 195 0.11 -23.00 29.63
C LEU A 195 -0.46 -24.38 30.00
N ILE A 196 -0.42 -25.33 29.05
CA ILE A 196 -0.88 -26.72 29.26
C ILE A 196 0.00 -27.45 30.27
N ARG A 197 1.33 -27.33 30.19
CA ARG A 197 2.25 -27.92 31.18
C ARG A 197 1.93 -27.44 32.60
N ARG A 198 1.66 -26.14 32.77
CA ARG A 198 1.32 -25.53 34.05
C ARG A 198 -0.04 -26.01 34.61
N LEU A 199 -0.97 -26.35 33.73
CA LEU A 199 -2.28 -26.89 34.10
C LEU A 199 -2.23 -28.35 34.54
N ILE A 200 -1.38 -29.15 33.90
CA ILE A 200 -1.30 -30.61 34.15
C ILE A 200 -0.34 -30.93 35.31
N VAL A 201 0.71 -30.13 35.50
CA VAL A 201 1.64 -30.27 36.64
C VAL A 201 1.01 -29.61 37.88
N LYS A 202 0.37 -30.42 38.74
CA LYS A 202 -0.17 -29.96 40.03
C LYS A 202 0.89 -29.21 40.85
N PRO A 203 0.58 -28.06 41.48
CA PRO A 203 1.41 -27.56 42.58
C PRO A 203 1.25 -28.52 43.77
N ASN A 204 2.31 -29.25 44.10
CA ASN A 204 2.43 -29.95 45.37
C ASN A 204 2.31 -28.93 46.51
N GLY A 205 1.16 -28.87 47.20
CA GLY A 205 1.06 -27.99 48.37
C GLY A 205 -0.30 -27.70 49.00
N PHE A 206 -1.30 -28.59 48.98
CA PHE A 206 -2.53 -28.39 49.80
C PHE A 206 -3.10 -29.67 50.40
N VAL A 207 -2.26 -30.57 50.94
CA VAL A 207 -2.72 -31.60 51.88
C VAL A 207 -1.75 -31.72 53.05
N LYS A 208 -1.94 -30.88 54.08
CA LYS A 208 -1.76 -31.24 55.52
C LYS A 208 -2.05 -30.05 56.44
N LYS A 209 -3.32 -29.84 56.79
CA LYS A 209 -3.76 -29.52 58.17
C LYS A 209 -5.27 -29.64 58.31
N MET A 210 -5.79 -30.86 58.33
CA MET A 210 -7.14 -31.13 58.84
C MET A 210 -7.28 -32.52 59.46
N ILE A 211 -6.25 -32.99 60.16
CA ILE A 211 -6.41 -34.05 61.18
C ILE A 211 -5.44 -33.77 62.34
N SER A 212 -5.90 -33.02 63.33
CA SER A 212 -5.50 -33.19 64.73
C SER A 212 -6.58 -32.57 65.63
N LEU A 213 -7.67 -33.32 65.80
CA LEU A 213 -8.55 -33.24 66.97
C LEU A 213 -8.60 -34.64 67.55
N ASN A 214 -7.81 -34.84 68.60
CA ASN A 214 -8.13 -35.65 69.77
C ASN A 214 -7.26 -35.14 70.92
#